data_AF-A0A5C4IP11-F1
#
_entry.id   AF-A0A5C4IP11-F1
#
_cell.length_a   1.000
_cell.length_b   1.000
_cell.length_c   1.000
_cell.angle_alpha   90.00
_cell.angle_beta   90.00
_cell.angle_gamma   90.00
#
_symmetry.space_group_name_H-M   'P 1'
#
loop_
_entity.id
_entity.type
_entity.pdbx_description
1 polymer ?
#
loop_
_entity_poly.entity_id
_entity_poly.type
_entity_poly.pdbx_seq_one_letter_code
_entity_poly.pdbx_strand_id
1 'polypeptide(L)'
;MSFDGVEMQIFVDEFEKELEGQSDRGLVIVGAAGLDVVLEGLLSAYLNEEVRREEMFGPNGPLGEFSSRIEMAASLGLISKSERRELELVRRIRNKAAHEVNATLSTDSLRDLCMTLELGRRLYAPKVIPAAEFPGGTRGIPADFDDPRVVFPTVDLALPDATNPKSVFAASVRVLLRILVARTAAVPAKTCPPPDFVHPEEPLEKSMTKVSSQLEEAETVLEEMKRLRNQLKQNGRSVAEQEAEIADLEASSQQLKTMLHVADYSNEVIRRSRLSS
;
A
#
# COMPACT_ATOMS: atom_id res chain seq x y z
N MET A 1 -14.67 4.39 -14.20
CA MET A 1 -13.22 4.18 -14.25
C MET A 1 -12.93 2.81 -13.68
N SER A 2 -12.30 1.93 -14.45
CA SER A 2 -11.76 0.67 -13.95
C SER A 2 -10.42 0.98 -13.30
N PHE A 3 -10.42 1.23 -11.99
CA PHE A 3 -9.18 1.53 -11.27
C PHE A 3 -8.32 0.27 -11.18
N ASP A 4 -7.48 0.04 -12.19
CA ASP A 4 -6.34 -0.87 -12.06
C ASP A 4 -5.21 -0.19 -11.27
N GLY A 5 -4.18 -0.96 -10.90
CA GLY A 5 -3.08 -0.47 -10.06
C GLY A 5 -2.25 0.65 -10.71
N VAL A 6 -2.20 0.72 -12.06
CA VAL A 6 -1.40 1.70 -12.79
C VAL A 6 -2.16 3.03 -12.91
N GLU A 7 -3.46 2.97 -13.24
CA GLU A 7 -4.33 4.16 -13.26
C GLU A 7 -4.36 4.86 -11.89
N MET A 8 -4.39 4.09 -10.80
CA MET A 8 -4.33 4.66 -9.45
C MET A 8 -3.00 5.35 -9.13
N GLN A 9 -1.88 4.83 -9.62
CA GLN A 9 -0.58 5.45 -9.40
C GLN A 9 -0.48 6.80 -10.15
N ILE A 10 -0.95 6.84 -11.41
CA ILE A 10 -1.01 8.08 -12.20
C ILE A 10 -1.92 9.10 -11.50
N PHE A 11 -3.09 8.66 -11.01
CA PHE A 11 -3.99 9.51 -10.25
C PHE A 11 -3.29 10.14 -9.04
N VAL A 12 -2.53 9.38 -8.24
CA VAL A 12 -1.83 9.94 -7.08
C VAL A 12 -0.83 11.02 -7.48
N ASP A 13 -0.07 10.79 -8.55
CA ASP A 13 0.94 11.75 -9.00
C ASP A 13 0.33 13.06 -9.53
N GLU A 14 -0.79 12.96 -10.26
CA GLU A 14 -1.56 14.12 -10.73
C GLU A 14 -2.23 14.85 -9.57
N PHE A 15 -2.85 14.10 -8.66
CA PHE A 15 -3.54 14.63 -7.50
C PHE A 15 -2.58 15.36 -6.56
N GLU A 16 -1.35 14.86 -6.39
CA GLU A 16 -0.34 15.56 -5.61
C GLU A 16 0.03 16.93 -6.17
N LYS A 17 0.03 17.10 -7.50
CA LYS A 17 0.23 18.41 -8.13
C LYS A 17 -0.97 19.31 -7.89
N GLU A 18 -2.20 18.77 -7.90
CA GLU A 18 -3.40 19.54 -7.59
C GLU A 18 -3.43 20.07 -6.16
N LEU A 19 -2.82 19.35 -5.20
CA LEU A 19 -2.69 19.81 -3.82
C LEU A 19 -1.69 20.96 -3.65
N GLU A 20 -0.77 21.15 -4.60
CA GLU A 20 0.22 22.23 -4.55
C GLU A 20 -0.44 23.60 -4.78
N GLY A 21 -0.11 24.58 -3.94
CA GLY A 21 -0.68 25.94 -4.04
C GLY A 21 -2.12 26.09 -3.54
N GLN A 22 -2.76 25.03 -3.05
CA GLN A 22 -4.10 25.12 -2.48
C GLN A 22 -4.16 26.00 -1.22
N SER A 23 -5.28 26.71 -1.08
CA SER A 23 -5.67 27.32 0.20
C SER A 23 -5.86 26.22 1.26
N ASP A 24 -5.83 26.57 2.55
CA ASP A 24 -6.04 25.60 3.63
C ASP A 24 -7.36 24.83 3.47
N ARG A 25 -8.44 25.55 3.16
CA ARG A 25 -9.75 24.96 2.89
C ARG A 25 -9.75 24.10 1.63
N GLY A 26 -9.11 24.57 0.56
CA GLY A 26 -8.96 23.81 -0.69
C GLY A 26 -8.24 22.49 -0.45
N LEU A 27 -7.09 22.54 0.22
CA LEU A 27 -6.29 21.37 0.59
C LEU A 27 -7.10 20.34 1.38
N VAL A 28 -7.91 20.79 2.35
CA VAL A 28 -8.75 19.90 3.17
C VAL A 28 -9.87 19.26 2.36
N ILE A 29 -10.59 20.04 1.56
CA ILE A 29 -11.73 19.55 0.78
C ILE A 29 -11.25 18.61 -0.33
N VAL A 30 -10.27 19.06 -1.11
CA VAL A 30 -9.68 18.29 -2.21
C VAL A 30 -9.05 17.04 -1.63
N GLY A 31 -8.13 17.17 -0.67
CA GLY A 31 -7.42 16.05 -0.06
C GLY A 31 -8.34 14.96 0.51
N ALA A 32 -9.42 15.34 1.21
CA ALA A 32 -10.40 14.38 1.70
C ALA A 32 -11.18 13.70 0.55
N ALA A 33 -11.53 14.44 -0.51
CA ALA A 33 -12.22 13.88 -1.68
C ALA A 33 -11.33 12.87 -2.43
N GLY A 34 -10.03 13.14 -2.59
CA GLY A 34 -9.10 12.19 -3.21
C GLY A 34 -8.99 10.89 -2.41
N LEU A 35 -8.91 10.98 -1.07
CA LEU A 35 -8.90 9.80 -0.21
C LEU A 35 -10.20 8.99 -0.32
N ASP A 36 -11.34 9.67 -0.44
CA ASP A 36 -12.63 9.03 -0.61
C ASP A 36 -12.71 8.25 -1.93
N VAL A 37 -12.21 8.85 -3.03
CA VAL A 37 -12.13 8.20 -4.36
C VAL A 37 -11.21 6.97 -4.34
N VAL A 38 -10.02 7.07 -3.75
CA VAL A 38 -9.09 5.92 -3.69
C VAL A 38 -9.64 4.82 -2.78
N LEU A 39 -10.32 5.19 -1.69
CA LEU A 39 -10.97 4.22 -0.81
C LEU A 39 -12.15 3.49 -1.49
N GLU A 40 -12.95 4.20 -2.29
CA GLU A 40 -13.92 3.58 -3.19
C GLU A 40 -13.23 2.62 -4.18
N GLY A 41 -12.09 3.03 -4.75
CA GLY A 41 -11.27 2.19 -5.63
C GLY A 41 -10.82 0.89 -4.95
N LEU A 42 -10.29 0.99 -3.73
CA LEU A 42 -9.89 -0.16 -2.91
C LEU A 42 -11.05 -1.12 -2.66
N LEU A 43 -12.21 -0.60 -2.25
CA LEU A 43 -13.40 -1.41 -2.02
C LEU A 43 -13.93 -2.01 -3.34
N SER A 44 -13.93 -1.23 -4.42
CA SER A 44 -14.34 -1.70 -5.75
C SER A 44 -13.43 -2.81 -6.28
N ALA A 45 -12.15 -2.81 -5.93
CA ALA A 45 -11.20 -3.85 -6.32
C ALA A 45 -11.41 -5.13 -5.53
N TYR A 46 -11.89 -5.04 -4.28
CA TYR A 46 -12.17 -6.21 -3.44
C TYR A 46 -13.54 -6.84 -3.70
N LEU A 47 -14.56 -6.02 -3.98
CA LEU A 47 -15.93 -6.48 -4.21
C LEU A 47 -16.08 -7.18 -5.57
N ASN A 48 -17.04 -8.10 -5.63
CA ASN A 48 -17.43 -8.86 -6.82
C ASN A 48 -17.81 -7.93 -7.99
N GLU A 49 -17.46 -8.31 -9.23
CA GLU A 49 -17.73 -7.57 -10.46
C GLU A 49 -19.22 -7.38 -10.77
N GLU A 50 -20.07 -8.31 -10.32
CA GLU A 50 -21.52 -8.22 -10.55
C GLU A 50 -22.20 -7.12 -9.72
N VAL A 51 -21.48 -6.58 -8.73
CA VAL A 51 -21.98 -5.52 -7.87
C VAL A 51 -22.04 -4.21 -8.66
N ARG A 52 -23.26 -3.71 -8.89
CA ARG A 52 -23.46 -2.44 -9.58
C ARG A 52 -22.89 -1.29 -8.75
N ARG A 53 -21.83 -0.66 -9.27
CA ARG A 53 -21.11 0.43 -8.60
C ARG A 53 -22.04 1.54 -8.09
N GLU A 54 -22.99 1.98 -8.92
CA GLU A 54 -23.93 3.05 -8.53
C GLU A 54 -24.84 2.65 -7.35
N GLU A 55 -25.23 1.37 -7.28
CA GLU A 55 -26.09 0.89 -6.18
C GLU A 55 -25.32 0.79 -4.86
N MET A 56 -24.00 0.55 -4.92
CA MET A 56 -23.16 0.47 -3.73
C MET A 56 -22.62 1.81 -3.28
N PHE A 57 -22.03 2.57 -4.21
CA PHE A 57 -21.24 3.77 -3.93
C PHE A 57 -21.96 5.06 -4.30
N GLY A 58 -23.11 4.99 -4.97
CA GLY A 58 -23.94 6.15 -5.24
C GLY A 58 -24.51 6.75 -3.95
N PRO A 59 -25.11 7.96 -4.01
CA PRO A 59 -25.50 8.73 -2.83
C PRO A 59 -26.45 8.01 -1.86
N ASN A 60 -27.29 7.10 -2.37
CA ASN A 60 -28.23 6.30 -1.57
C ASN A 60 -27.74 4.88 -1.32
N GLY A 61 -26.53 4.55 -1.77
CA GLY A 61 -25.93 3.24 -1.59
C GLY A 61 -25.36 3.04 -0.18
N PRO A 62 -25.20 1.77 0.27
CA PRO A 62 -24.64 1.46 1.58
C PRO A 62 -23.23 2.00 1.81
N LEU A 63 -22.47 2.21 0.73
CA LEU A 63 -21.12 2.78 0.72
C LEU A 63 -21.11 4.15 0.04
N GLY A 64 -22.23 4.90 0.09
CA GLY A 64 -22.34 6.23 -0.51
C GLY A 64 -21.60 7.34 0.24
N GLU A 65 -21.35 7.15 1.54
CA GLU A 65 -20.66 8.11 2.39
C GLU A 65 -19.22 7.69 2.69
N PHE A 66 -18.33 8.68 2.80
CA PHE A 66 -16.93 8.47 3.17
C PHE A 66 -16.77 7.70 4.49
N SER A 67 -17.59 8.00 5.51
CA SER A 67 -17.59 7.27 6.79
C SER A 67 -17.90 5.79 6.62
N SER A 68 -18.92 5.45 5.83
CA SER A 68 -19.32 4.06 5.59
C SER A 68 -18.22 3.28 4.87
N ARG A 69 -17.52 3.92 3.93
CA ARG A 69 -16.37 3.32 3.23
C ARG A 69 -15.20 3.05 4.19
N ILE A 70 -14.88 3.99 5.09
CA ILE A 70 -13.82 3.80 6.10
C ILE A 70 -14.13 2.59 6.98
N GLU A 71 -15.37 2.52 7.48
CA GLU A 71 -15.80 1.43 8.36
C GLU A 71 -15.84 0.07 7.64
N MET A 72 -16.32 0.04 6.40
CA MET A 72 -16.34 -1.18 5.58
C MET A 72 -14.91 -1.69 5.31
N ALA A 73 -14.02 -0.81 4.83
CA ALA A 73 -12.64 -1.18 4.54
C ALA A 73 -11.92 -1.72 5.80
N ALA A 74 -12.17 -1.11 6.95
CA ALA A 74 -11.62 -1.60 8.22
C ALA A 74 -12.21 -2.95 8.64
N SER A 75 -13.51 -3.14 8.45
CA SER A 75 -14.22 -4.38 8.83
C SER A 75 -13.79 -5.57 7.97
N LEU A 76 -13.47 -5.33 6.70
CA LEU A 76 -12.93 -6.32 5.77
C LEU A 76 -11.42 -6.57 5.96
N GLY A 77 -10.76 -5.84 6.86
CA GLY A 77 -9.32 -5.95 7.09
C GLY A 77 -8.45 -5.38 5.97
N LEU A 78 -9.01 -4.56 5.08
CA LEU A 78 -8.29 -3.93 3.97
C LEU A 78 -7.41 -2.77 4.42
N ILE A 79 -7.74 -2.16 5.56
CA ILE A 79 -6.95 -1.09 6.18
C ILE A 79 -6.66 -1.40 7.65
N SER A 80 -5.52 -0.91 8.14
CA SER A 80 -5.11 -1.09 9.53
C SER A 80 -5.88 -0.18 10.50
N LYS A 81 -5.81 -0.48 11.80
CA LYS A 81 -6.40 0.36 12.86
C LYS A 81 -5.87 1.80 12.83
N SER A 82 -4.58 1.99 12.56
CA SER A 82 -3.98 3.32 12.43
C SER A 82 -4.46 4.06 11.19
N GLU A 83 -4.61 3.37 10.06
CA GLU A 83 -5.13 3.95 8.80
C GLU A 83 -6.59 4.39 8.97
N ARG A 84 -7.44 3.55 9.57
CA ARG A 84 -8.83 3.90 9.90
C ARG A 84 -8.91 5.15 10.78
N ARG A 85 -8.12 5.20 11.87
CA ARG A 85 -8.09 6.35 12.79
C ARG A 85 -7.74 7.63 12.04
N GLU A 86 -6.76 7.58 11.16
CA GLU A 86 -6.30 8.72 10.37
C GLU A 86 -7.31 9.20 9.33
N LEU A 87 -7.94 8.27 8.60
CA LEU A 87 -9.02 8.61 7.68
C LEU A 87 -10.20 9.28 8.42
N GLU A 88 -10.53 8.79 9.61
CA GLU A 88 -11.57 9.38 10.46
C GLU A 88 -11.18 10.78 10.97
N LEU A 89 -9.91 11.01 11.32
CA LEU A 89 -9.41 12.35 11.66
C LEU A 89 -9.50 13.29 10.46
N VAL A 90 -9.09 12.86 9.27
CA VAL A 90 -9.23 13.65 8.04
C VAL A 90 -10.69 13.99 7.75
N ARG A 91 -11.61 13.03 7.91
CA ARG A 91 -13.06 13.26 7.76
C ARG A 91 -13.57 14.33 8.73
N ARG A 92 -13.14 14.28 10.01
CA ARG A 92 -13.50 15.28 11.03
C ARG A 92 -12.96 16.67 10.68
N ILE A 93 -11.70 16.75 10.26
CA ILE A 93 -11.05 18.00 9.80
C ILE A 93 -11.83 18.59 8.62
N ARG A 94 -12.19 17.76 7.62
CA ARG A 94 -13.00 18.18 6.47
C ARG A 94 -14.35 18.73 6.87
N ASN A 95 -15.11 18.01 7.70
CA ASN A 95 -16.43 18.45 8.12
C ASN A 95 -16.37 19.77 8.88
N LYS A 96 -15.35 19.94 9.74
CA LYS A 96 -15.15 21.18 10.47
C LYS A 96 -14.78 22.35 9.56
N ALA A 97 -13.84 22.14 8.64
CA ALA A 97 -13.45 23.15 7.66
C ALA A 97 -14.60 23.53 6.70
N ALA A 98 -15.55 22.63 6.43
CA ALA A 98 -16.71 22.91 5.60
C ALA A 98 -17.78 23.77 6.30
N HIS A 99 -17.90 23.67 7.64
CA HIS A 99 -18.94 24.37 8.41
C HIS A 99 -18.50 25.75 8.93
N GLU A 100 -17.20 26.06 8.90
CA GLU A 100 -16.66 27.34 9.36
C GLU A 100 -16.26 28.23 8.17
N VAL A 101 -16.86 29.43 8.07
CA VAL A 101 -16.67 30.35 6.92
C VAL A 101 -15.20 30.78 6.74
N ASN A 102 -14.46 30.93 7.84
CA ASN A 102 -13.05 31.37 7.88
C ASN A 102 -12.10 30.31 8.45
N ALA A 103 -12.46 29.02 8.35
CA ALA A 103 -11.60 27.95 8.86
C ALA A 103 -10.24 27.95 8.16
N THR A 104 -9.17 28.12 8.95
CA THR A 104 -7.79 27.86 8.54
C THR A 104 -7.22 26.71 9.36
N LEU A 105 -6.24 25.99 8.84
CA LEU A 105 -5.62 24.87 9.55
C LEU A 105 -4.85 25.34 10.80
N SER A 106 -4.62 26.64 10.96
CA SER A 106 -4.02 27.27 12.13
C SER A 106 -5.02 27.62 13.24
N THR A 107 -6.33 27.52 12.99
CA THR A 107 -7.38 27.77 14.01
C THR A 107 -7.28 26.72 15.10
N ASP A 108 -7.35 27.10 16.38
CA ASP A 108 -7.02 26.23 17.52
C ASP A 108 -7.54 24.80 17.37
N SER A 109 -8.83 24.67 17.11
CA SER A 109 -9.46 23.35 17.04
C SER A 109 -9.15 22.52 15.78
N LEU A 110 -8.82 23.16 14.65
CA LEU A 110 -8.37 22.46 13.43
C LEU A 110 -6.89 22.10 13.56
N ARG A 111 -6.09 23.02 14.11
CA ARG A 111 -4.69 22.79 14.43
C ARG A 111 -4.54 21.56 15.33
N ASP A 112 -5.29 21.49 16.42
CA ASP A 112 -5.19 20.38 17.37
C ASP A 112 -5.54 19.02 16.70
N LEU A 113 -6.54 19.00 15.81
CA LEU A 113 -6.86 17.81 15.01
C LEU A 113 -5.73 17.44 14.04
N CYS A 114 -5.17 18.41 13.32
CA CYS A 114 -4.04 18.18 12.41
C CYS A 114 -2.82 17.66 13.15
N MET A 115 -2.52 18.20 14.33
CA MET A 115 -1.38 17.78 15.14
C MET A 115 -1.56 16.39 15.78
N THR A 116 -2.79 15.86 15.76
CA THR A 116 -3.09 14.47 16.17
C THR A 116 -2.78 13.46 15.07
N LEU A 117 -2.58 13.90 13.82
CA LEU A 117 -2.18 13.04 12.71
C LEU A 117 -0.72 12.59 12.90
N GLU A 118 -0.47 11.30 12.69
CA GLU A 118 0.79 10.62 12.99
C GLU A 118 1.40 9.94 11.77
N LEU A 119 0.57 9.44 10.84
CA LEU A 119 1.06 8.68 9.69
C LEU A 119 1.84 9.57 8.74
N GLY A 120 1.39 10.82 8.53
CA GLY A 120 2.14 11.82 7.76
C GLY A 120 3.52 12.13 8.34
N ARG A 121 3.73 11.96 9.65
CA ARG A 121 5.05 12.18 10.28
C ARG A 121 5.90 10.91 10.22
N ARG A 122 5.29 9.75 10.40
CA ARG A 122 5.98 8.47 10.53
C ARG A 122 6.29 7.79 9.19
N LEU A 123 5.48 7.99 8.17
CA LEU A 123 5.53 7.23 6.91
C LEU A 123 5.78 8.09 5.67
N TYR A 124 6.00 9.39 5.82
CA TYR A 124 6.26 10.26 4.67
C TYR A 124 7.55 9.85 3.95
N ALA A 125 7.40 9.55 2.66
CA ALA A 125 8.48 9.28 1.74
C ALA A 125 8.63 10.49 0.80
N PRO A 126 9.81 11.14 0.78
CA PRO A 126 10.09 12.25 -0.14
C PRO A 126 10.06 11.79 -1.60
N LYS A 127 9.63 12.70 -2.50
CA LYS A 127 9.64 12.44 -3.95
C LYS A 127 11.04 12.35 -4.53
N VAL A 128 11.96 13.15 -3.99
CA VAL A 128 13.34 13.24 -4.48
C VAL A 128 14.24 12.69 -3.40
N ILE A 129 14.94 11.61 -3.72
CA ILE A 129 15.99 11.04 -2.89
C ILE A 129 17.33 11.49 -3.46
N PRO A 130 18.11 12.30 -2.72
CA PRO A 130 19.43 12.70 -3.17
C PRO A 130 20.37 11.50 -3.29
N ALA A 131 21.26 11.55 -4.28
CA ALA A 131 22.27 10.52 -4.49
C ALA A 131 23.37 10.57 -3.40
N ALA A 132 23.96 9.43 -3.08
CA ALA A 132 25.03 9.34 -2.09
C ALA A 132 26.33 9.87 -2.70
N GLU A 133 27.21 10.37 -1.85
CA GLU A 133 28.50 10.90 -2.25
C GLU A 133 29.61 9.87 -2.01
N PHE A 134 30.40 9.61 -3.04
CA PHE A 134 31.52 8.68 -3.02
C PHE A 134 32.86 9.42 -2.84
N PRO A 135 33.94 8.71 -2.46
CA PRO A 135 35.29 9.28 -2.44
C PRO A 135 35.66 9.90 -3.79
N GLY A 136 36.05 11.18 -3.76
CA GLY A 136 36.37 11.94 -4.98
C GLY A 136 35.22 12.79 -5.53
N GLY A 137 34.07 12.86 -4.83
CA GLY A 137 32.99 13.81 -5.12
C GLY A 137 32.01 13.34 -6.20
N THR A 138 32.11 12.10 -6.67
CA THR A 138 31.10 11.49 -7.54
C THR A 138 29.83 11.17 -6.75
N ARG A 139 28.68 11.20 -7.43
CA ARG A 139 27.37 10.95 -6.81
C ARG A 139 26.65 9.80 -7.52
N GLY A 140 25.97 8.96 -6.76
CA GLY A 140 25.21 7.84 -7.30
C GLY A 140 24.56 6.95 -6.24
N ILE A 141 24.09 5.77 -6.66
CA ILE A 141 23.55 4.75 -5.77
C ILE A 141 24.67 3.74 -5.45
N PRO A 142 25.04 3.57 -4.18
CA PRO A 142 26.08 2.61 -3.78
C PRO A 142 25.64 1.17 -4.03
N ALA A 143 26.59 0.31 -4.42
CA ALA A 143 26.35 -1.13 -4.52
C ALA A 143 26.29 -1.80 -3.13
N ASP A 144 27.04 -1.27 -2.17
CA ASP A 144 27.08 -1.70 -0.77
C ASP A 144 26.68 -0.52 0.12
N PHE A 145 25.61 -0.68 0.90
CA PHE A 145 25.07 0.36 1.76
C PHE A 145 25.86 0.53 3.07
N ASP A 146 26.70 -0.44 3.41
CA ASP A 146 27.53 -0.43 4.62
C ASP A 146 28.97 0.06 4.35
N ASP A 147 29.32 0.44 3.11
CA ASP A 147 30.64 0.99 2.79
C ASP A 147 30.86 2.29 3.59
N PRO A 148 31.82 2.32 4.53
CA PRO A 148 32.03 3.46 5.43
C PRO A 148 32.57 4.71 4.70
N ARG A 149 32.96 4.57 3.44
CA ARG A 149 33.46 5.67 2.60
C ARG A 149 32.34 6.39 1.86
N VAL A 150 31.15 5.82 1.83
CA VAL A 150 29.97 6.41 1.17
C VAL A 150 29.24 7.30 2.16
N VAL A 151 29.05 8.56 1.80
CA VAL A 151 28.32 9.54 2.60
C VAL A 151 26.88 9.60 2.11
N PHE A 152 25.95 9.23 2.99
CA PHE A 152 24.53 9.34 2.72
C PHE A 152 24.04 10.76 3.06
N PRO A 153 23.16 11.34 2.25
CA PRO A 153 22.61 12.67 2.51
C PRO A 153 21.68 12.63 3.74
N THR A 154 21.91 13.50 4.72
CA THR A 154 21.14 13.54 5.98
C THR A 154 20.15 14.70 6.09
N VAL A 155 20.30 15.78 5.30
CA VAL A 155 19.61 17.07 5.53
C VAL A 155 18.63 17.49 4.40
N ASP A 156 18.68 16.87 3.22
CA ASP A 156 17.95 17.35 2.02
C ASP A 156 16.62 16.62 1.71
N LEU A 157 16.02 15.91 2.68
CA LEU A 157 14.84 15.08 2.39
C LEU A 157 13.51 15.83 2.25
N ALA A 158 13.50 17.18 2.26
CA ALA A 158 12.28 17.99 2.15
C ALA A 158 11.10 17.42 2.96
N LEU A 159 11.39 16.99 4.20
CA LEU A 159 10.42 16.37 5.10
C LEU A 159 9.36 17.40 5.50
N PRO A 160 8.12 16.95 5.80
CA PRO A 160 7.08 17.85 6.24
C PRO A 160 7.45 18.50 7.58
N ASP A 161 7.17 19.79 7.69
CA ASP A 161 7.35 20.57 8.90
C ASP A 161 6.34 20.07 9.96
N ALA A 162 6.85 19.32 10.93
CA ALA A 162 6.06 18.72 11.99
C ALA A 162 5.41 19.74 12.94
N THR A 163 5.81 21.02 12.89
CA THR A 163 5.22 22.10 13.70
C THR A 163 4.10 22.83 12.98
N ASN A 164 4.00 22.67 11.66
CA ASN A 164 3.03 23.36 10.82
C ASN A 164 1.82 22.46 10.52
N PRO A 165 0.60 22.78 11.00
CA PRO A 165 -0.58 21.93 10.83
C PRO A 165 -0.95 21.70 9.37
N LYS A 166 -0.70 22.68 8.48
CA LYS A 166 -0.91 22.53 7.04
C LYS A 166 0.03 21.50 6.45
N SER A 167 1.30 21.54 6.84
CA SER A 167 2.31 20.59 6.38
C SER A 167 1.99 19.17 6.87
N VAL A 168 1.60 19.03 8.14
CA VAL A 168 1.19 17.75 8.74
C VAL A 168 -0.05 17.17 8.05
N PHE A 169 -1.08 17.99 7.80
CA PHE A 169 -2.27 17.53 7.09
C PHE A 169 -1.96 17.09 5.66
N ALA A 170 -1.22 17.90 4.91
CA ALA A 170 -0.84 17.58 3.53
C ALA A 170 0.00 16.29 3.46
N ALA A 171 0.95 16.12 4.39
CA ALA A 171 1.74 14.89 4.48
C ALA A 171 0.87 13.67 4.78
N SER A 172 -0.11 13.81 5.67
CA SER A 172 -1.01 12.71 6.06
C SER A 172 -1.90 12.27 4.89
N VAL A 173 -2.46 13.23 4.14
CA VAL A 173 -3.22 12.92 2.90
C VAL A 173 -2.34 12.17 1.90
N ARG A 174 -1.12 12.66 1.62
CA ARG A 174 -0.20 12.01 0.67
C ARG A 174 0.19 10.60 1.08
N VAL A 175 0.46 10.38 2.36
CA VAL A 175 0.78 9.06 2.91
C VAL A 175 -0.42 8.13 2.80
N LEU A 176 -1.61 8.59 3.20
CA LEU A 176 -2.83 7.78 3.12
C LEU A 176 -3.17 7.40 1.67
N LEU A 177 -3.05 8.32 0.71
CA LEU A 177 -3.23 8.02 -0.71
C LEU A 177 -2.30 6.89 -1.15
N ARG A 178 -0.99 7.01 -0.87
CA ARG A 178 -0.01 5.96 -1.21
C ARG A 178 -0.32 4.63 -0.53
N ILE A 179 -0.69 4.66 0.75
CA ILE A 179 -1.07 3.44 1.48
C ILE A 179 -2.27 2.78 0.82
N LEU A 180 -3.34 3.53 0.54
CA LEU A 180 -4.55 2.96 -0.04
C LEU A 180 -4.30 2.38 -1.45
N VAL A 181 -3.51 3.06 -2.29
CA VAL A 181 -3.11 2.50 -3.60
C VAL A 181 -2.30 1.22 -3.44
N ALA A 182 -1.34 1.19 -2.51
CA ALA A 182 -0.57 -0.02 -2.22
C ALA A 182 -1.46 -1.15 -1.68
N ARG A 183 -2.47 -0.84 -0.85
CA ARG A 183 -3.47 -1.82 -0.41
C ARG A 183 -4.24 -2.37 -1.60
N THR A 184 -4.67 -1.52 -2.54
CA THR A 184 -5.44 -1.96 -3.69
C THR A 184 -4.63 -2.87 -4.60
N ALA A 185 -3.36 -2.57 -4.83
CA ALA A 185 -2.46 -3.43 -5.59
C ALA A 185 -2.24 -4.80 -4.91
N ALA A 186 -2.35 -4.86 -3.58
CA ALA A 186 -2.23 -6.08 -2.79
C ALA A 186 -3.56 -6.82 -2.58
N VAL A 187 -4.69 -6.29 -3.07
CA VAL A 187 -5.98 -6.98 -2.97
C VAL A 187 -5.94 -8.24 -3.85
N PRO A 188 -6.35 -9.41 -3.32
CA PRO A 188 -6.45 -10.63 -4.14
C PRO A 188 -7.46 -10.42 -5.27
N ALA A 189 -7.30 -11.15 -6.37
CA ALA A 189 -8.20 -11.08 -7.52
C ALA A 189 -9.67 -11.21 -7.09
N LYS A 190 -10.55 -10.43 -7.75
CA LYS A 190 -11.97 -10.39 -7.43
C LYS A 190 -12.57 -11.78 -7.38
N THR A 191 -13.33 -12.05 -6.31
CA THR A 191 -14.05 -13.30 -6.18
C THR A 191 -15.29 -13.27 -7.08
N CYS A 192 -15.40 -14.22 -7.99
CA CYS A 192 -16.67 -14.52 -8.66
C CYS A 192 -17.72 -14.97 -7.64
N PRO A 193 -19.02 -14.79 -7.92
CA PRO A 193 -20.04 -15.43 -7.11
C PRO A 193 -19.81 -16.95 -7.11
N PRO A 194 -20.10 -17.65 -5.99
CA PRO A 194 -20.06 -19.10 -6.00
C PRO A 194 -21.09 -19.63 -7.01
N PRO A 195 -20.78 -20.72 -7.74
CA PRO A 195 -21.76 -21.33 -8.63
C PRO A 195 -22.94 -21.87 -7.82
N ASP A 196 -24.12 -21.89 -8.45
CA ASP A 196 -25.30 -22.54 -7.90
C ASP A 196 -25.04 -24.04 -7.69
N PHE A 197 -25.65 -24.58 -6.64
CA PHE A 197 -25.69 -26.04 -6.47
C PHE A 197 -26.68 -26.65 -7.46
N VAL A 198 -26.23 -27.63 -8.24
CA VAL A 198 -27.07 -28.31 -9.24
C VAL A 198 -27.65 -29.61 -8.67
N HIS A 199 -26.90 -30.28 -7.80
CA HIS A 199 -27.29 -31.55 -7.19
C HIS A 199 -27.29 -31.52 -5.64
N PRO A 200 -28.19 -32.27 -4.97
CA PRO A 200 -28.32 -32.28 -3.51
C PRO A 200 -27.06 -32.70 -2.73
N GLU A 201 -26.18 -33.49 -3.33
CA GLU A 201 -24.95 -34.01 -2.73
C GLU A 201 -23.80 -32.99 -2.70
N GLU A 202 -23.80 -32.00 -3.58
CA GLU A 202 -22.70 -31.04 -3.75
C GLU A 202 -22.38 -30.22 -2.49
N PRO A 203 -23.36 -29.74 -1.68
CA PRO A 203 -23.03 -29.02 -0.44
C PRO A 203 -22.27 -29.88 0.57
N LEU A 204 -22.62 -31.17 0.67
CA LEU A 204 -21.95 -32.10 1.57
C LEU A 204 -20.54 -32.40 1.06
N GLU A 205 -20.38 -32.65 -0.24
CA GLU A 205 -19.09 -32.84 -0.88
C GLU A 205 -18.15 -31.64 -0.65
N LYS A 206 -18.67 -30.42 -0.83
CA LYS A 206 -17.93 -29.17 -0.59
C LYS A 206 -17.53 -28.98 0.87
N SER A 207 -18.34 -29.50 1.80
CA SER A 207 -18.03 -29.51 3.24
C SER A 207 -16.96 -30.55 3.58
N MET A 208 -16.95 -31.69 2.89
CA MET A 208 -15.97 -32.77 3.07
C MET A 208 -14.63 -32.49 2.38
N THR A 209 -14.56 -31.55 1.43
CA THR A 209 -13.32 -31.24 0.68
C THR A 209 -12.17 -30.86 1.61
N LYS A 210 -12.44 -30.13 2.70
CA LYS A 210 -11.42 -29.77 3.69
C LYS A 210 -10.89 -30.98 4.45
N VAL A 211 -11.74 -31.98 4.70
CA VAL A 211 -11.33 -33.24 5.34
C VAL A 211 -10.48 -34.05 4.36
N SER A 212 -10.89 -34.11 3.09
CA SER A 212 -10.12 -34.78 2.04
C SER A 212 -8.75 -34.13 1.83
N SER A 213 -8.65 -32.79 1.80
CA SER A 213 -7.35 -32.11 1.63
C SER A 213 -6.41 -32.37 2.80
N GLN A 214 -6.93 -32.38 4.03
CA GLN A 214 -6.13 -32.71 5.22
C GLN A 214 -5.60 -34.15 5.18
N LEU A 215 -6.39 -35.08 4.63
CA LEU A 215 -5.95 -36.46 4.44
C LEU A 215 -4.84 -36.56 3.40
N GLU A 216 -5.01 -35.91 2.24
CA GLU A 216 -3.98 -35.87 1.19
C GLU A 216 -2.68 -35.22 1.66
N GLU A 217 -2.75 -34.10 2.42
CA GLU A 217 -1.57 -33.46 3.03
C GLU A 217 -0.83 -34.44 3.95
N ALA A 218 -1.55 -35.17 4.80
CA ALA A 218 -0.98 -36.15 5.72
C ALA A 218 -0.32 -37.32 4.99
N GLU A 219 -0.94 -37.81 3.91
CA GLU A 219 -0.38 -38.88 3.07
C GLU A 219 0.87 -38.41 2.30
N THR A 220 0.88 -37.16 1.83
CA THR A 220 2.04 -36.55 1.14
C THR A 220 3.24 -36.44 2.07
N VAL A 221 3.03 -35.93 3.30
CA VAL A 221 4.07 -35.87 4.34
C VAL A 221 4.60 -37.27 4.66
N LEU A 222 3.72 -38.27 4.74
CA LEU A 222 4.13 -39.65 4.98
C LEU A 222 5.01 -40.20 3.85
N GLU A 223 4.67 -39.93 2.59
CA GLU A 223 5.47 -40.34 1.45
C GLU A 223 6.80 -39.58 1.36
N GLU A 224 6.84 -38.27 1.63
CA GLU A 224 8.10 -37.52 1.72
C GLU A 224 9.02 -38.08 2.81
N MET A 225 8.47 -38.41 3.98
CA MET A 225 9.25 -39.06 5.04
C MET A 225 9.84 -40.41 4.61
N LYS A 226 9.08 -41.22 3.85
CA LYS A 226 9.57 -42.49 3.27
C LYS A 226 10.61 -42.25 2.18
N ARG A 227 10.41 -41.24 1.35
CA ARG A 227 11.31 -40.87 0.25
C ARG A 227 12.62 -40.32 0.77
N LEU A 228 12.61 -39.38 1.72
CA LEU A 228 13.80 -38.87 2.40
C LEU A 228 14.57 -39.99 3.10
N ARG A 229 13.86 -40.93 3.74
CA ARG A 229 14.45 -42.16 4.30
C ARG A 229 15.16 -43.01 3.23
N ASN A 230 14.66 -43.02 2.00
CA ASN A 230 15.26 -43.77 0.88
C ASN A 230 16.32 -42.95 0.11
N GLN A 231 16.23 -41.62 0.06
CA GLN A 231 17.23 -40.73 -0.54
C GLN A 231 18.47 -40.59 0.35
N LEU A 232 18.31 -40.61 1.68
CA LEU A 232 19.41 -40.84 2.62
C LEU A 232 20.17 -42.15 2.32
N LYS A 233 19.53 -43.12 1.66
CA LYS A 233 20.18 -44.36 1.21
C LYS A 233 20.79 -44.27 -0.20
N GLN A 234 20.54 -43.21 -0.98
CA GLN A 234 20.84 -43.21 -2.42
C GLN A 234 21.58 -41.98 -2.97
N ASN A 235 21.69 -40.86 -2.28
CA ASN A 235 22.16 -39.64 -2.95
C ASN A 235 23.63 -39.68 -3.41
N GLY A 236 23.79 -39.75 -4.72
CA GLY A 236 24.95 -39.32 -5.50
C GLY A 236 24.54 -38.78 -6.87
N ARG A 237 24.24 -37.46 -6.93
CA ARG A 237 24.23 -36.52 -8.11
C ARG A 237 23.17 -36.72 -9.22
N SER A 238 22.88 -35.78 -10.14
CA SER A 238 23.09 -34.32 -10.32
C SER A 238 22.18 -33.83 -11.46
N VAL A 239 21.83 -32.54 -11.46
CA VAL A 239 20.81 -31.83 -12.24
C VAL A 239 21.47 -31.08 -13.41
N ALA A 240 21.05 -31.30 -14.66
CA ALA A 240 21.68 -30.70 -15.86
C ALA A 240 20.70 -30.09 -16.87
N GLU A 241 19.38 -30.21 -16.66
CA GLU A 241 18.38 -29.77 -17.65
C GLU A 241 17.81 -28.36 -17.38
N GLN A 242 18.28 -27.66 -16.34
CA GLN A 242 17.70 -26.39 -15.90
C GLN A 242 18.36 -25.13 -16.52
N GLU A 243 19.50 -25.24 -17.22
CA GLU A 243 20.35 -24.07 -17.53
C GLU A 243 19.88 -23.17 -18.68
N ALA A 244 19.01 -23.64 -19.58
CA ALA A 244 18.56 -22.83 -20.74
C ALA A 244 17.36 -21.92 -20.43
N GLU A 245 16.48 -22.33 -19.50
CA GLU A 245 15.32 -21.54 -19.05
C GLU A 245 15.74 -20.41 -18.08
N ILE A 246 16.93 -20.55 -17.48
CA ILE A 246 17.53 -19.60 -16.54
C ILE A 246 17.95 -18.29 -17.23
N ALA A 247 18.44 -18.33 -18.48
CA ALA A 247 19.05 -17.15 -19.13
C ALA A 247 18.07 -16.01 -19.49
N ASP A 248 16.85 -16.33 -19.95
CA ASP A 248 15.82 -15.30 -20.24
C ASP A 248 15.18 -14.76 -18.95
N LEU A 249 15.06 -15.61 -17.92
CA LEU A 249 14.67 -15.20 -16.58
C LEU A 249 15.73 -14.31 -15.92
N GLU A 250 17.02 -14.52 -16.20
CA GLU A 250 18.13 -13.70 -15.68
C GLU A 250 18.07 -12.25 -16.17
N ALA A 251 17.76 -12.01 -17.45
CA ALA A 251 17.65 -10.66 -18.00
C ALA A 251 16.48 -9.86 -17.39
N SER A 252 15.30 -10.49 -17.28
CA SER A 252 14.13 -9.90 -16.62
C SER A 252 14.37 -9.71 -15.11
N SER A 253 15.04 -10.68 -14.48
CA SER A 253 15.47 -10.60 -13.08
C SER A 253 16.42 -9.42 -12.85
N GLN A 254 17.32 -9.13 -13.78
CA GLN A 254 18.29 -8.05 -13.62
C GLN A 254 17.66 -6.66 -13.62
N GLN A 255 16.65 -6.44 -14.47
CA GLN A 255 15.91 -5.17 -14.46
C GLN A 255 15.13 -5.00 -13.15
N LEU A 256 14.46 -6.05 -12.67
CA LEU A 256 13.74 -6.05 -11.39
C LEU A 256 14.69 -5.85 -10.20
N LYS A 257 15.84 -6.51 -10.20
CA LYS A 257 16.90 -6.31 -9.19
C LYS A 257 17.36 -4.86 -9.16
N THR A 258 17.50 -4.22 -10.33
CA THR A 258 17.90 -2.81 -10.41
C THR A 258 16.82 -1.91 -9.80
N MET A 259 15.54 -2.13 -10.12
CA MET A 259 14.43 -1.38 -9.53
C MET A 259 14.35 -1.56 -8.00
N LEU A 260 14.53 -2.81 -7.54
CA LEU A 260 14.55 -3.13 -6.11
C LEU A 260 15.72 -2.44 -5.40
N HIS A 261 16.92 -2.47 -5.99
CA HIS A 261 18.10 -1.81 -5.43
C HIS A 261 17.93 -0.29 -5.28
N VAL A 262 17.29 0.35 -6.26
CA VAL A 262 16.93 1.78 -6.18
C VAL A 262 15.90 2.03 -5.06
N ALA A 263 14.92 1.15 -4.90
CA ALA A 263 13.93 1.24 -3.84
C ALA A 263 14.56 1.04 -2.45
N ASP A 264 15.46 0.07 -2.30
CA ASP A 264 16.17 -0.21 -1.05
C ASP A 264 17.09 0.95 -0.68
N TYR A 265 17.81 1.52 -1.65
CA TYR A 265 18.59 2.74 -1.44
C TYR A 265 17.72 3.90 -0.94
N SER A 266 16.55 4.09 -1.56
CA SER A 266 15.60 5.13 -1.16
C SER A 266 15.13 4.95 0.29
N ASN A 267 14.77 3.71 0.65
CA ASN A 267 14.37 3.36 2.01
C ASN A 267 15.51 3.60 3.02
N GLU A 268 16.75 3.27 2.64
CA GLU A 268 17.91 3.40 3.51
C GLU A 268 18.26 4.88 3.79
N VAL A 269 18.22 5.74 2.77
CA VAL A 269 18.42 7.19 2.95
C VAL A 269 17.36 7.77 3.90
N ILE A 270 16.09 7.42 3.69
CA ILE A 270 14.98 7.87 4.54
C ILE A 270 15.17 7.40 5.99
N ARG A 271 15.55 6.14 6.17
CA ARG A 271 15.80 5.55 7.50
C ARG A 271 16.93 6.29 8.23
N ARG A 272 18.07 6.53 7.57
CA ARG A 272 19.23 7.21 8.17
C ARG A 272 18.93 8.65 8.55
N SER A 273 18.25 9.42 7.69
CA SER A 273 17.91 10.81 7.97
C SER A 273 17.01 10.97 9.21
N ARG A 274 16.11 10.02 9.45
CA ARG A 274 15.25 9.98 10.65
C ARG A 274 15.97 9.59 11.94
N LEU A 275 17.17 8.98 11.86
CA LEU A 275 18.00 8.68 13.02
C LEU A 275 18.91 9.86 13.39
N SER A 276 19.22 10.73 12.41
CA SER A 276 20.06 11.92 12.60
C SER A 276 19.29 13.19 13.00
N SER A 277 17.95 13.14 12.99
CA SER A 277 17.04 14.24 13.37
C SER A 277 16.45 14.03 14.76
#